data_AF-A0A6M0FKL6-F1
#
_entry.id   AF-A0A6M0FKL6-F1
#
_cell.length_a   1.000
_cell.length_b   1.000
_cell.length_c   1.000
_cell.angle_alpha   90.00
_cell.angle_beta   90.00
_cell.angle_gamma   90.00
#
_symmetry.space_group_name_H-M   'P 1'
#
loop_
_entity.id
_entity.type
_entity.pdbx_description
1 polymer ?
#
loop_
_entity_poly.entity_id
_entity_poly.type
_entity_poly.pdbx_seq_one_letter_code
_entity_poly.pdbx_strand_id
1 'polypeptide(L)'
;MVNEGKLQISLALIRISTAAFFLVWSIEKIIYPEVTQRILKKFYFLSISSSMSVGIGIIQTLITLIFLVGLFKTFSYGALLGMHLVSVLSTYKQLFNPYAPGNHLFWSAVPVLAAIIALFILRNEDRLLTLISCPDN
;
A
#
# COMPACT_ATOMS: atom_id res chain seq x y z
N MET A 1 13.55 14.43 -23.23
CA MET A 1 13.62 12.97 -23.03
C MET A 1 13.81 12.70 -21.56
N VAL A 2 12.90 11.95 -20.93
CA VAL A 2 13.12 11.47 -19.56
C VAL A 2 14.26 10.46 -19.62
N ASN A 3 15.24 10.58 -18.73
CA ASN A 3 16.30 9.60 -18.61
C ASN A 3 15.70 8.30 -18.05
N GLU A 4 15.65 7.24 -18.87
CA GLU A 4 15.00 5.97 -18.52
C GLU A 4 15.56 5.35 -17.23
N GLY A 5 16.88 5.45 -17.02
CA GLY A 5 17.51 4.99 -15.78
C GLY A 5 17.01 5.75 -14.54
N LYS A 6 16.88 7.08 -14.63
CA LYS A 6 16.33 7.90 -13.52
C LYS A 6 14.87 7.54 -13.23
N LEU A 7 14.08 7.30 -14.28
CA LEU A 7 12.68 6.87 -14.13
C LEU A 7 12.60 5.52 -13.41
N GLN A 8 13.34 4.52 -13.89
CA GLN A 8 13.32 3.18 -13.31
C GLN A 8 13.81 3.16 -11.85
N ILE A 9 14.86 3.92 -11.52
CA ILE A 9 15.33 4.07 -10.13
C ILE A 9 14.24 4.70 -9.26
N SER A 10 13.59 5.75 -9.74
CA SER A 10 12.53 6.44 -9.00
C SER A 10 11.36 5.50 -8.70
N LEU A 11 10.90 4.74 -9.71
CA LEU A 11 9.81 3.77 -9.53
C LEU A 11 10.20 2.65 -8.56
N ALA A 12 11.41 2.10 -8.66
CA ALA A 12 11.88 1.07 -7.74
C ALA A 12 11.94 1.57 -6.28
N LEU A 13 12.42 2.80 -6.06
CA LEU A 13 12.43 3.42 -4.72
C LEU A 13 11.02 3.58 -4.16
N ILE A 14 10.08 4.06 -4.97
CA ILE A 14 8.68 4.22 -4.56
C ILE A 14 8.06 2.85 -4.27
N ARG A 15 8.32 1.84 -5.11
CA ARG A 15 7.79 0.48 -4.93
C ARG A 15 8.31 -0.18 -3.66
N ILE A 16 9.62 -0.16 -3.43
CA ILE A 16 10.24 -0.79 -2.25
C ILE A 16 9.77 -0.10 -0.97
N SER A 17 9.74 1.24 -0.95
CA SER A 17 9.24 1.99 0.22
C SER A 17 7.75 1.79 0.47
N THR A 18 6.93 1.73 -0.58
CA THR A 18 5.50 1.38 -0.49
C THR A 18 5.31 -0.02 0.07
N ALA A 19 6.08 -1.00 -0.43
CA ALA A 19 6.01 -2.37 0.08
C ALA A 19 6.40 -2.45 1.56
N ALA A 20 7.47 -1.76 1.97
CA ALA A 20 7.87 -1.70 3.38
C ALA A 20 6.77 -1.09 4.25
N PHE A 21 6.15 0.01 3.80
CA PHE A 21 5.00 0.61 4.47
C PHE A 21 3.86 -0.40 4.65
N PHE A 22 3.45 -1.09 3.58
CA PHE A 22 2.38 -2.08 3.65
C PHE A 22 2.72 -3.30 4.51
N LEU A 23 3.98 -3.75 4.52
CA LEU A 23 4.43 -4.86 5.34
C LEU A 23 4.34 -4.55 6.83
N VAL A 24 4.71 -3.35 7.26
CA VAL A 24 4.54 -2.93 8.66
C VAL A 24 3.07 -3.06 9.07
N TRP A 25 2.16 -2.57 8.23
CA TRP A 25 0.73 -2.64 8.49
C TRP A 25 0.14 -4.05 8.39
N SER A 26 0.63 -4.91 7.48
CA SER A 26 0.10 -6.27 7.31
C SER A 26 0.59 -7.20 8.42
N ILE A 27 1.85 -7.06 8.83
CA ILE A 27 2.44 -7.80 9.95
C ILE A 27 1.78 -7.41 11.28
N GLU A 28 1.47 -6.13 11.48
CA GLU A 28 0.71 -5.69 12.68
C GLU A 28 -0.63 -6.44 12.80
N LYS A 29 -1.34 -6.71 11.70
CA LYS A 29 -2.62 -7.45 11.76
C LYS A 29 -2.47 -8.90 12.23
N ILE A 30 -1.27 -9.45 12.07
CA ILE A 30 -0.91 -10.83 12.45
C ILE A 30 -0.47 -10.86 13.92
N ILE A 31 0.41 -9.94 14.32
CA ILE A 31 0.99 -9.92 15.67
C ILE A 31 0.03 -9.29 16.69
N TYR A 32 -0.68 -8.23 16.29
CA TYR A 32 -1.57 -7.42 17.11
C TYR A 32 -2.98 -7.30 16.47
N PRO A 33 -3.70 -8.43 16.30
CA PRO A 33 -4.98 -8.46 15.59
C PRO A 33 -6.05 -7.53 16.19
N GLU A 34 -5.96 -7.21 17.47
CA GLU A 34 -6.83 -6.27 18.16
C GLU A 34 -6.75 -4.83 17.61
N VAL A 35 -5.60 -4.42 17.06
CA VAL A 35 -5.45 -3.11 16.40
C VAL A 35 -6.37 -3.04 15.18
N THR A 36 -6.32 -4.06 14.33
CA THR A 36 -7.16 -4.15 13.12
C THR A 36 -8.64 -4.24 13.47
N GLN A 37 -9.01 -5.00 14.49
CA GLN A 37 -10.39 -5.05 14.98
C GLN A 37 -10.90 -3.67 15.40
N ARG A 38 -10.10 -2.90 16.15
CA ARG A 38 -10.47 -1.53 16.55
C ARG A 38 -10.61 -0.61 15.34
N ILE A 39 -9.72 -0.70 14.35
CA ILE A 39 -9.78 0.10 13.13
C ILE A 39 -11.04 -0.25 12.32
N LEU A 40 -11.31 -1.54 12.07
CA LEU A 40 -12.49 -1.99 11.34
C LEU A 40 -13.79 -1.58 12.04
N LYS A 41 -13.85 -1.69 13.36
CA LYS A 41 -15.02 -1.23 14.13
C LYS A 41 -15.21 0.28 14.04
N LYS A 42 -14.13 1.06 14.13
CA LYS A 42 -14.17 2.53 14.14
C LYS A 42 -14.46 3.14 12.77
N PHE A 43 -13.81 2.66 11.73
CA PHE A 43 -13.81 3.29 10.40
C PHE A 43 -14.74 2.58 9.41
N TYR A 44 -15.03 1.30 9.64
CA TYR A 44 -15.81 0.46 8.71
C TYR A 44 -17.07 -0.12 9.35
N PHE A 45 -17.30 0.10 10.66
CA PHE A 45 -18.42 -0.44 11.43
C PHE A 45 -18.52 -1.98 11.39
N LEU A 46 -17.40 -2.66 11.16
CA LEU A 46 -17.32 -4.12 11.08
C LEU A 46 -16.67 -4.69 12.35
N SER A 47 -17.31 -5.72 12.91
CA SER A 47 -16.72 -6.53 13.99
C SER A 47 -16.22 -7.85 13.39
N ILE A 48 -14.94 -8.15 13.59
CA ILE A 48 -14.31 -9.37 13.10
C ILE A 48 -13.61 -10.12 14.23
N SER A 49 -13.45 -11.43 14.08
CA SER A 49 -12.68 -12.25 15.03
C SER A 49 -11.16 -11.98 14.92
N SER A 50 -10.40 -12.48 15.89
CA SER A 50 -8.93 -12.42 15.84
C SER A 50 -8.39 -13.24 14.66
N SER A 51 -8.96 -14.43 14.43
CA SER A 51 -8.58 -15.29 13.30
C SER A 51 -8.81 -14.62 11.94
N MET A 52 -9.90 -13.87 11.78
CA MET A 52 -10.15 -13.09 10.55
C MET A 52 -9.12 -11.99 10.37
N SER A 53 -8.73 -11.27 11.43
CA SER A 53 -7.70 -10.24 11.35
C SER A 53 -6.36 -10.82 10.90
N VAL A 54 -5.96 -11.94 11.50
CA VAL A 54 -4.73 -12.65 11.12
C VAL A 54 -4.80 -13.11 9.67
N GLY A 55 -5.92 -13.67 9.23
CA GLY A 55 -6.14 -14.07 7.83
C GLY A 55 -6.00 -12.91 6.84
N ILE A 56 -6.60 -11.76 7.15
CA ILE A 56 -6.44 -10.53 6.36
C ILE A 56 -4.96 -10.10 6.31
N GLY A 57 -4.26 -10.14 7.46
CA GLY A 57 -2.84 -9.84 7.55
C GLY A 57 -1.96 -10.73 6.67
N ILE A 58 -2.22 -12.04 6.68
CA ILE A 58 -1.50 -13.01 5.84
C ILE A 58 -1.75 -12.72 4.35
N ILE A 59 -3.01 -12.55 3.95
CA ILE A 59 -3.37 -12.26 2.55
C ILE A 59 -2.72 -10.95 2.09
N GLN A 60 -2.81 -9.89 2.90
CA GLN A 60 -2.19 -8.60 2.58
C GLN A 60 -0.66 -8.72 2.50
N THR A 61 -0.04 -9.50 3.37
CA THR A 61 1.41 -9.76 3.33
C THR A 61 1.80 -10.44 2.03
N LEU A 62 1.09 -11.50 1.62
CA LEU A 62 1.35 -12.20 0.36
C LEU A 62 1.20 -11.28 -0.86
N ILE A 63 0.14 -10.48 -0.92
CA ILE A 63 -0.07 -9.48 -1.99
C ILE A 63 1.08 -8.47 -2.01
N THR A 64 1.52 -8.00 -0.83
CA THR A 64 2.60 -7.04 -0.70
C THR A 64 3.95 -7.62 -1.13
N LEU A 65 4.21 -8.90 -0.85
CA LEU A 65 5.42 -9.59 -1.33
C LEU A 65 5.40 -9.75 -2.86
N ILE A 66 4.26 -10.12 -3.45
CA ILE A 66 4.07 -10.19 -4.91
C ILE A 66 4.33 -8.81 -5.55
N PHE A 67 3.80 -7.75 -4.95
CA PHE A 67 4.06 -6.36 -5.36
C PHE A 67 5.54 -5.97 -5.21
N LEU A 68 6.19 -6.34 -4.10
CA LEU A 68 7.61 -6.08 -3.81
C LEU A 68 8.55 -6.76 -4.79
N VAL A 69 8.14 -7.79 -5.49
CA VAL A 69 8.95 -8.42 -6.55
C VAL A 69 8.47 -8.05 -7.96
N GLY A 70 7.49 -7.15 -8.07
CA GLY A 70 6.98 -6.67 -9.36
C GLY A 70 6.21 -7.70 -10.18
N LEU A 71 5.64 -8.73 -9.53
CA LEU A 71 4.83 -9.76 -10.18
C LEU A 71 3.37 -9.32 -10.34
N PHE A 72 2.71 -9.77 -11.41
CA PHE A 72 1.29 -9.51 -11.70
C PHE A 72 0.89 -8.03 -11.54
N LYS A 73 1.70 -7.11 -12.07
CA LYS A 73 1.66 -5.68 -11.70
C LYS A 73 0.28 -5.04 -11.75
N THR A 74 -0.53 -5.30 -12.77
CA THR A 74 -1.91 -4.78 -12.83
C THR A 74 -2.74 -5.19 -11.60
N PHE A 75 -2.60 -6.44 -11.13
CA PHE A 75 -3.33 -6.95 -9.97
C PHE A 75 -2.67 -6.54 -8.66
N SER A 76 -1.36 -6.73 -8.49
CA SER A 76 -0.68 -6.47 -7.23
C SER A 76 -0.62 -4.97 -6.91
N TYR A 77 -0.39 -4.12 -7.91
CA TYR A 77 -0.36 -2.66 -7.73
C TYR A 77 -1.78 -2.13 -7.57
N GLY A 78 -2.73 -2.67 -8.35
CA GLY A 78 -4.15 -2.33 -8.24
C GLY A 78 -4.72 -2.69 -6.87
N ALA A 79 -4.32 -3.83 -6.30
CA ALA A 79 -4.74 -4.26 -4.97
C ALA A 79 -4.25 -3.30 -3.89
N LEU A 80 -2.95 -2.96 -3.87
CA LEU A 80 -2.41 -1.99 -2.91
C LEU A 80 -3.01 -0.59 -3.11
N LEU A 81 -3.22 -0.15 -4.36
CA LEU A 81 -3.92 1.09 -4.66
C LEU A 81 -5.34 1.08 -4.07
N GLY A 82 -6.11 0.03 -4.30
CA GLY A 82 -7.47 -0.10 -3.74
C GLY A 82 -7.48 -0.09 -2.22
N MET A 83 -6.60 -0.87 -1.58
CA MET A 83 -6.48 -0.91 -0.11
C MET A 83 -6.14 0.46 0.48
N HIS A 84 -5.18 1.18 -0.12
CA HIS A 84 -4.79 2.50 0.36
C HIS A 84 -5.85 3.55 0.08
N LEU A 85 -6.46 3.54 -1.11
CA LEU A 85 -7.54 4.44 -1.49
C LEU A 85 -8.71 4.35 -0.52
N VAL A 86 -9.16 3.13 -0.20
CA VAL A 86 -10.22 2.90 0.79
C VAL A 86 -9.80 3.41 2.18
N SER A 87 -8.54 3.24 2.57
CA SER A 87 -8.00 3.75 3.84
C SER A 87 -7.98 5.29 3.89
N VAL A 88 -7.63 5.96 2.79
CA VAL A 88 -7.67 7.43 2.69
C VAL A 88 -9.12 7.94 2.73
N LEU A 89 -10.02 7.33 1.95
CA LEU A 89 -11.42 7.76 1.89
C LEU A 89 -12.14 7.55 3.23
N SER A 90 -11.88 6.44 3.94
CA SER A 90 -12.48 6.16 5.25
C SER A 90 -12.02 7.13 6.35
N THR A 91 -10.92 7.87 6.13
CA THR A 91 -10.34 8.82 7.09
C THR A 91 -10.62 10.30 6.72
N TYR A 92 -11.62 10.56 5.87
CA TYR A 92 -11.96 11.91 5.40
C TYR A 92 -12.18 12.91 6.56
N LYS A 93 -12.81 12.50 7.66
CA LYS A 93 -13.04 13.37 8.82
C LYS A 93 -11.74 13.85 9.46
N GLN A 94 -10.73 12.97 9.53
CA GLN A 94 -9.41 13.31 10.05
C GLN A 94 -8.66 14.24 9.10
N LEU A 95 -8.77 13.97 7.79
CA LEU A 95 -8.16 14.81 6.75
C LEU A 95 -8.74 16.24 6.74
N PHE A 96 -10.06 16.39 6.89
CA PHE A 96 -10.74 17.70 6.95
C PHE A 96 -10.63 18.43 8.30
N ASN A 97 -10.13 17.77 9.35
CA ASN A 97 -9.84 18.40 10.63
C ASN A 97 -8.39 18.08 11.09
N PRO A 98 -7.37 18.57 10.37
CA PRO A 98 -5.98 18.15 10.56
C PRO A 98 -5.36 18.57 11.90
N TYR A 99 -5.87 19.63 12.52
CA TYR A 99 -5.30 20.21 13.73
C TYR A 99 -5.88 19.64 15.02
N ALA A 100 -6.89 18.77 14.95
CA ALA A 100 -7.26 17.98 16.11
C ALA A 100 -6.09 17.04 16.52
N PRO A 101 -5.92 16.74 17.81
CA PRO A 101 -4.77 15.98 18.29
C PRO A 101 -4.54 14.68 17.52
N GLY A 102 -3.35 14.54 16.92
CA GLY A 102 -2.94 13.39 16.12
C GLY A 102 -3.43 13.34 14.67
N ASN A 103 -4.41 14.16 14.25
CA ASN A 103 -4.98 14.07 12.90
C ASN A 103 -4.01 14.48 11.78
N HIS A 104 -3.03 15.34 12.06
CA HIS A 104 -2.02 15.74 11.09
C HIS A 104 -1.23 14.54 10.52
N LEU A 105 -1.12 13.44 11.26
CA LEU A 105 -0.44 12.22 10.78
C LEU A 105 -1.18 11.54 9.62
N PHE A 106 -2.50 11.69 9.51
CA PHE A 106 -3.29 11.13 8.40
C PHE A 106 -2.93 11.76 7.06
N TRP A 107 -2.38 12.98 7.06
CA TRP A 107 -1.92 13.63 5.83
C TRP A 107 -0.74 12.93 5.19
N SER A 108 0.00 12.09 5.91
CA SER A 108 1.01 11.21 5.31
C SER A 108 0.43 10.23 4.30
N ALA A 109 -0.85 9.87 4.42
CA ALA A 109 -1.51 8.94 3.52
C ALA A 109 -1.77 9.55 2.13
N VAL A 110 -1.85 10.87 2.01
CA VAL A 110 -2.13 11.59 0.74
C VAL A 110 -0.97 11.48 -0.27
N PRO A 111 0.29 11.84 0.05
CA PRO A 111 1.41 11.66 -0.86
C PRO A 111 1.71 10.17 -1.13
N VAL A 112 1.46 9.28 -0.15
CA VAL A 112 1.56 7.83 -0.37
C VAL A 112 0.53 7.36 -1.40
N LEU A 113 -0.71 7.87 -1.35
CA LEU A 113 -1.72 7.56 -2.37
C LEU A 113 -1.28 8.04 -3.75
N ALA A 114 -0.77 9.27 -3.87
CA ALA A 114 -0.26 9.80 -5.12
C ALA A 114 0.89 8.95 -5.69
N ALA A 115 1.81 8.49 -4.82
CA ALA A 115 2.91 7.61 -5.19
C ALA A 115 2.42 6.24 -5.71
N ILE A 116 1.44 5.63 -5.05
CA ILE A 116 0.85 4.36 -5.49
C ILE A 116 0.08 4.52 -6.80
N ILE A 117 -0.63 5.65 -6.99
CA ILE A 117 -1.28 5.98 -8.27
C ILE A 117 -0.23 6.10 -9.38
N ALA A 118 0.87 6.82 -9.13
CA ALA A 118 1.95 6.96 -10.10
C ALA A 118 2.55 5.59 -10.46
N LEU A 119 2.82 4.72 -9.48
CA LEU A 119 3.25 3.35 -9.72
C LEU A 119 2.24 2.56 -10.57
N PHE A 120 0.94 2.68 -10.29
CA PHE A 120 -0.08 1.96 -11.05
C PHE A 120 -0.15 2.44 -12.51
N ILE A 121 -0.09 3.76 -12.73
CA ILE A 121 -0.08 4.35 -14.07
C ILE A 121 1.17 3.91 -14.84
N LEU A 122 2.35 3.97 -14.20
CA LEU A 122 3.65 3.71 -14.80
C LEU A 122 4.16 2.28 -14.59
N ARG A 123 3.28 1.33 -14.24
CA ARG A 123 3.66 -0.05 -13.85
C ARG A 123 4.47 -0.80 -14.93
N ASN A 124 4.28 -0.45 -16.20
CA ASN A 124 5.03 -1.05 -17.32
C ASN A 124 6.49 -0.56 -17.38
N GLU A 125 6.77 0.61 -16.79
CA GLU A 125 8.10 1.21 -16.71
C GLU A 125 8.85 0.85 -15.42
N ASP A 126 8.15 0.37 -14.39
CA ASP A 126 8.80 -0.14 -13.18
C ASP A 126 9.49 -1.49 -13.45
N ARG A 127 10.72 -1.48 -13.95
CA ARG A 127 11.43 -2.70 -14.37
C ARG A 127 12.57 -3.09 -13.44
N LEU A 128 13.17 -2.10 -12.76
CA LEU A 128 14.33 -2.31 -11.90
C LEU A 128 13.96 -3.09 -10.64
N LEU A 129 14.76 -4.12 -10.31
CA LEU A 129 14.56 -5.03 -9.17
C LEU A 129 13.19 -5.75 -9.19
N THR A 130 12.68 -6.08 -10.38
CA THR A 130 11.47 -6.90 -10.56
C THR A 130 11.84 -8.29 -11.08
N LEU A 131 11.02 -9.29 -10.79
CA LEU A 131 11.21 -10.67 -11.29
C LEU A 131 10.72 -10.87 -12.73
N ILE A 132 10.06 -9.86 -13.33
CA ILE A 132 9.67 -9.89 -14.74
C ILE A 132 10.63 -9.00 -15.51
N SER A 133 11.72 -9.59 -15.98
CA SER A 133 12.49 -9.06 -17.09
C SER A 133 11.73 -9.30 -18.41
N CYS A 134 11.70 -8.30 -19.29
CA CYS A 134 11.28 -8.48 -20.68
C CYS A 134 12.46 -9.09 -21.46
N PRO A 135 12.24 -9.90 -22.50
CA PRO A 135 13.32 -10.42 -23.35
C PRO A 135 14.12 -9.25 -23.91
N ASP A 136 15.44 -9.43 -24.00
CA ASP A 136 16.36 -8.45 -24.59
C ASP A 136 15.83 -8.01 -25.97
N ASN A 137 15.69 -6.70 -26.17
CA ASN A 137 15.49 -6.10 -27.50
C ASN A 137 16.84 -5.97 -28.20
#